data_AF-A0A2S3U9P4-F1
#
_entry.id   AF-A0A2S3U9P4-F1
#
_cell.length_a   1.000
_cell.length_b   1.000
_cell.length_c   1.000
_cell.angle_alpha   90.00
_cell.angle_beta   90.00
_cell.angle_gamma   90.00
#
_symmetry.space_group_name_H-M   'P 1'
#
loop_
_entity.id
_entity.type
_entity.pdbx_description
1 polymer ?
#
loop_
_entity_poly.entity_id
_entity_poly.type
_entity_poly.pdbx_seq_one_letter_code
_entity_poly.pdbx_strand_id
1 'polypeptide(L)'
;MFQDIQPHVLKNQNEQQRSPRPGDYILIGRQQQVLLQDGTLPKYEAVAQDWQFDADQYQYLLAVDEAAFFWVDVTATATNQYTVGSTKQFRDLKPAWLAFSSATAAHLAWWYDTNRFCGHCGQPLHPGSAERSLVCAACGQTIYPTIMPAIIVGVTNGTNY
;
A
#
# COMPACT_ATOMS: atom_id res chain seq x y z
N MET A 1 -5.19 15.45 -12.93
CA MET A 1 -4.96 15.31 -11.47
C MET A 1 -3.72 14.45 -11.26
N PHE A 2 -2.97 14.57 -10.16
CA PHE A 2 -1.74 13.77 -9.95
C PHE A 2 -2.00 12.25 -9.88
N GLN A 3 -3.26 11.84 -9.78
CA GLN A 3 -3.73 10.45 -9.80
C GLN A 3 -3.96 9.93 -11.23
N ASP A 4 -3.90 10.80 -12.25
CA ASP A 4 -4.05 10.44 -13.66
C ASP A 4 -2.69 9.99 -14.21
N ILE A 5 -2.45 8.68 -14.20
CA ILE A 5 -1.20 8.04 -14.62
C ILE A 5 -1.26 7.49 -16.06
N GLN A 6 -1.81 8.28 -17.00
CA GLN A 6 -2.02 7.83 -18.38
C GLN A 6 -0.75 7.21 -19.02
N PRO A 7 -0.89 6.13 -19.82
CA PRO A 7 -2.15 5.50 -20.27
C PRO A 7 -2.82 4.58 -19.23
N HIS A 8 -2.18 4.36 -18.08
CA HIS A 8 -2.66 3.45 -17.05
C HIS A 8 -3.80 4.05 -16.23
N VAL A 9 -4.65 3.19 -15.67
CA VAL A 9 -5.79 3.59 -14.84
C VAL A 9 -5.61 3.09 -13.42
N LEU A 10 -5.43 4.03 -12.49
CA LEU A 10 -5.43 3.75 -11.05
C LEU A 10 -6.85 3.49 -10.56
N LYS A 11 -7.09 2.30 -10.02
CA LYS A 11 -8.32 1.89 -9.35
C LYS A 11 -8.07 1.84 -7.85
N ASN A 12 -8.30 2.96 -7.18
CA ASN A 12 -8.11 3.08 -5.73
C ASN A 12 -9.38 2.80 -4.92
N GLN A 13 -10.51 2.51 -5.58
CA GLN A 13 -11.77 2.17 -4.91
C GLN A 13 -11.64 0.82 -4.20
N ASN A 14 -12.30 0.65 -3.05
CA ASN A 14 -12.25 -0.59 -2.26
C ASN A 14 -13.23 -1.68 -2.75
N GLU A 15 -13.67 -1.57 -4.01
CA GLU A 15 -14.76 -2.37 -4.58
C GLU A 15 -14.26 -3.68 -5.20
N GLN A 16 -12.94 -3.85 -5.35
CA GLN A 16 -12.32 -5.01 -6.02
C GLN A 16 -11.60 -5.92 -5.03
N GLN A 17 -12.21 -6.20 -3.87
CA GLN A 17 -11.70 -7.19 -2.93
C GLN A 17 -11.76 -8.58 -3.56
N ARG A 18 -10.66 -8.98 -4.20
CA ARG A 18 -10.44 -10.30 -4.79
C ARG A 18 -9.19 -10.91 -4.20
N SER A 19 -9.07 -12.23 -4.26
CA SER A 19 -7.81 -12.92 -3.95
C SER A 19 -6.69 -12.51 -4.93
N PRO A 20 -5.43 -12.52 -4.49
CA PRO A 20 -4.29 -12.27 -5.35
C PRO A 20 -4.17 -13.33 -6.45
N ARG A 21 -3.59 -12.92 -7.58
CA ARG A 21 -3.40 -13.71 -8.80
C ARG A 21 -1.97 -13.52 -9.32
N PRO A 22 -1.47 -14.42 -10.18
CA PRO A 22 -0.17 -14.21 -10.82
C PRO A 22 -0.10 -12.84 -11.52
N GLY A 23 0.98 -12.11 -11.30
CA GLY A 23 1.18 -10.75 -11.80
C GLY A 23 0.81 -9.63 -10.82
N ASP A 24 0.11 -9.93 -9.73
CA ASP A 24 -0.17 -8.96 -8.66
C ASP A 24 1.08 -8.70 -7.80
N TYR A 25 1.14 -7.52 -7.19
CA TYR A 25 2.25 -7.10 -6.33
C TYR A 25 1.88 -7.24 -4.85
N ILE A 26 2.82 -7.76 -4.05
CA ILE A 26 2.61 -7.96 -2.63
C ILE A 26 3.57 -7.08 -1.83
N LEU A 27 3.02 -6.19 -1.02
CA LEU A 27 3.75 -5.50 0.03
C LEU A 27 3.78 -6.38 1.27
N ILE A 28 4.96 -6.85 1.65
CA ILE A 28 5.16 -7.64 2.86
C ILE A 28 5.94 -6.80 3.85
N GLY A 29 5.39 -6.56 5.04
CA GLY A 29 6.07 -5.79 6.09
C GLY A 29 5.13 -4.97 6.95
N ARG A 30 5.65 -4.44 8.05
CA ARG A 30 4.97 -3.51 8.97
C ARG A 30 5.94 -2.40 9.39
N GLN A 31 5.46 -1.36 10.06
CA GLN A 31 6.31 -0.27 10.56
C GLN A 31 7.19 0.38 9.46
N GLN A 32 6.62 0.65 8.28
CA GLN A 32 7.34 1.25 7.15
C GLN A 32 8.45 0.42 6.52
N GLN A 33 8.56 -0.86 6.92
CA GLN A 33 9.38 -1.84 6.23
C GLN A 33 8.61 -2.46 5.06
N VAL A 34 9.33 -2.74 3.98
CA VAL A 34 8.82 -3.45 2.82
C VAL A 34 9.84 -4.48 2.36
N LEU A 35 9.37 -5.67 2.00
CA LEU A 35 10.20 -6.67 1.38
C LEU A 35 10.34 -6.39 -0.12
N LEU A 36 11.56 -6.49 -0.65
CA LEU A 36 11.87 -6.26 -2.06
C LEU A 36 12.59 -7.46 -2.64
N GLN A 37 12.23 -7.83 -3.87
CA GLN A 37 12.90 -8.82 -4.70
C GLN A 37 13.53 -8.08 -5.88
N ASP A 38 14.85 -8.23 -6.08
CA ASP A 38 15.60 -7.52 -7.14
C ASP A 38 15.33 -6.00 -7.21
N GLY A 39 15.14 -5.38 -6.05
CA GLY A 39 14.88 -3.93 -5.93
C GLY A 39 13.45 -3.50 -6.27
N THR A 40 12.54 -4.43 -6.60
CA THR A 40 11.12 -4.18 -6.83
C THR A 40 10.23 -4.87 -5.79
N LEU A 41 8.95 -4.51 -5.75
CA LEU A 41 7.95 -5.29 -5.02
C LEU A 41 7.86 -6.70 -5.60
N PRO A 42 7.82 -7.74 -4.75
CA PRO A 42 7.68 -9.10 -5.20
C PRO A 42 6.28 -9.34 -5.77
N LYS A 43 6.21 -10.25 -6.74
CA LYS A 43 4.95 -10.67 -7.32
C LYS A 43 4.33 -11.83 -6.54
N TYR A 44 3.01 -11.98 -6.62
CA TYR A 44 2.28 -13.02 -5.92
C TYR A 44 2.83 -14.42 -6.16
N GLU A 45 3.18 -14.77 -7.41
CA GLU A 45 3.69 -16.10 -7.76
C GLU A 45 5.00 -16.44 -7.05
N ALA A 46 5.92 -15.48 -6.88
CA ALA A 46 7.16 -15.68 -6.14
C ALA A 46 6.88 -15.79 -4.64
N VAL A 47 6.02 -14.92 -4.12
CA VAL A 47 5.63 -14.95 -2.71
C VAL A 47 4.94 -16.26 -2.34
N ALA A 48 4.04 -16.77 -3.18
CA ALA A 48 3.34 -18.04 -2.93
C ALA A 48 4.24 -19.27 -3.02
N GLN A 49 5.39 -19.16 -3.70
CA GLN A 49 6.40 -20.21 -3.74
C GLN A 49 7.25 -20.24 -2.46
N ASP A 50 7.60 -19.07 -1.93
CA ASP A 50 8.53 -18.94 -0.79
C ASP A 50 7.81 -18.86 0.57
N TRP A 51 6.55 -18.43 0.61
CA TRP A 51 5.73 -18.34 1.82
C TRP A 51 4.34 -18.93 1.62
N GLN A 52 3.80 -19.50 2.70
CA GLN A 52 2.43 -20.00 2.77
C GLN A 52 1.60 -19.06 3.64
N PHE A 53 1.03 -18.03 3.01
CA PHE A 53 0.04 -17.15 3.65
C PHE A 53 -1.38 -17.63 3.33
N ASP A 54 -2.25 -17.55 4.32
CA ASP A 54 -3.68 -17.80 4.14
C ASP A 54 -4.34 -16.69 3.33
N ALA A 55 -5.47 -17.00 2.68
CA ALA A 55 -6.14 -16.07 1.77
C ALA A 55 -6.63 -14.78 2.45
N ASP A 56 -6.93 -14.83 3.74
CA ASP A 56 -7.39 -13.70 4.56
C ASP A 56 -6.24 -12.80 5.04
N GLN A 57 -4.98 -13.26 4.96
CA GLN A 57 -3.81 -12.44 5.27
C GLN A 57 -3.49 -11.43 4.17
N TYR A 58 -4.07 -11.57 2.97
CA TYR A 58 -3.87 -10.67 1.85
C TYR A 58 -4.90 -9.53 1.88
N GLN A 59 -4.51 -8.41 2.47
CA GLN A 59 -5.33 -7.21 2.47
C GLN A 59 -5.22 -6.49 1.11
N TYR A 60 -6.32 -6.39 0.37
CA TYR A 60 -6.38 -5.61 -0.87
C TYR A 60 -6.16 -4.11 -0.59
N LEU A 61 -5.36 -3.45 -1.44
CA LEU A 61 -5.05 -2.03 -1.35
C LEU A 61 -5.59 -1.23 -2.54
N LEU A 62 -5.15 -1.57 -3.75
CA LEU A 62 -5.51 -0.86 -4.99
C LEU A 62 -5.19 -1.73 -6.21
N ALA A 63 -5.57 -1.28 -7.40
CA ALA A 63 -5.08 -1.84 -8.65
C ALA A 63 -4.66 -0.76 -9.65
N VAL A 64 -3.76 -1.12 -10.55
CA VAL A 64 -3.44 -0.37 -11.77
C VAL A 64 -3.69 -1.29 -12.94
N ASP A 65 -4.62 -0.90 -13.82
CA ASP A 65 -5.15 -1.74 -14.89
C ASP A 65 -5.66 -3.10 -14.37
N GLU A 66 -4.91 -4.18 -14.61
CA GLU A 66 -5.22 -5.54 -14.17
C GLU A 66 -4.41 -5.99 -12.93
N ALA A 67 -3.29 -5.31 -12.65
CA ALA A 67 -2.38 -5.65 -11.55
C ALA A 67 -2.87 -5.03 -10.23
N ALA A 68 -3.20 -5.89 -9.28
CA ALA A 68 -3.58 -5.49 -7.92
C ALA A 68 -2.37 -5.46 -6.98
N PHE A 69 -2.50 -4.66 -5.93
CA PHE A 69 -1.53 -4.50 -4.87
C PHE A 69 -2.18 -4.97 -3.56
N PHE A 70 -1.49 -5.86 -2.87
CA PHE A 70 -1.91 -6.43 -1.60
C PHE A 70 -0.90 -6.12 -0.51
N TRP A 71 -1.35 -6.17 0.74
CA TRP A 71 -0.51 -6.09 1.92
C TRP A 71 -0.62 -7.36 2.74
N VAL A 72 0.53 -7.85 3.22
CA VAL A 72 0.62 -8.92 4.21
C VAL A 72 1.33 -8.37 5.45
N ASP A 73 0.60 -8.37 6.55
CA ASP A 73 1.02 -7.83 7.83
C ASP A 73 1.90 -8.81 8.61
N VAL A 74 3.18 -8.85 8.27
CA VAL A 74 4.19 -9.64 8.98
C VAL A 74 5.47 -8.83 9.17
N THR A 75 6.34 -9.28 10.07
CA THR A 75 7.69 -8.72 10.14
C THR A 75 8.45 -9.12 8.89
N ALA A 76 8.94 -8.15 8.13
CA ALA A 76 9.76 -8.44 6.95
C ALA A 76 11.10 -9.03 7.38
N THR A 77 11.48 -10.16 6.80
CA THR A 77 12.77 -10.82 7.07
C THR A 77 13.53 -10.99 5.76
N ALA A 78 14.77 -10.53 5.75
CA ALA A 78 15.63 -10.67 4.58
C ALA A 78 16.02 -12.14 4.38
N THR A 79 16.13 -12.56 3.12
CA THR A 79 16.63 -13.87 2.72
C THR A 79 17.57 -13.70 1.53
N ASN A 80 18.08 -14.79 0.96
CA ASN A 80 18.97 -14.70 -0.21
C ASN A 80 18.29 -14.07 -1.44
N GLN A 81 16.97 -14.15 -1.55
CA GLN A 81 16.20 -13.62 -2.70
C GLN A 81 15.52 -12.29 -2.38
N TYR A 82 15.42 -11.92 -1.09
CA TYR A 82 14.62 -10.80 -0.65
C TYR A 82 15.39 -9.90 0.32
N THR A 83 15.27 -8.60 0.11
CA THR A 83 15.88 -7.58 0.95
C THR A 83 14.80 -6.82 1.71
N VAL A 84 15.09 -6.45 2.96
CA VAL A 84 14.24 -5.56 3.73
C VAL A 84 14.62 -4.13 3.39
N GLY A 85 13.67 -3.39 2.84
CA GLY A 85 13.81 -2.00 2.48
C GLY A 85 12.77 -1.11 3.16
N SER A 86 12.67 0.10 2.63
CA SER A 86 11.69 1.12 2.94
C SER A 86 11.12 1.65 1.63
N THR A 87 10.07 2.44 1.74
CA THR A 87 9.41 3.05 0.58
C THR A 87 10.20 4.15 -0.09
N LYS A 88 11.33 4.57 0.48
CA LYS A 88 12.28 5.43 -0.21
C LYS A 88 12.74 4.82 -1.54
N GLN A 89 12.89 3.50 -1.58
CA GLN A 89 13.27 2.76 -2.77
C GLN A 89 12.20 2.79 -3.87
N PHE A 90 10.93 3.08 -3.53
CA PHE A 90 9.86 3.12 -4.51
C PHE A 90 10.04 4.25 -5.54
N ARG A 91 10.74 5.32 -5.16
CA ARG A 91 11.02 6.45 -6.06
C ARG A 91 11.75 6.02 -7.34
N ASP A 92 12.61 5.03 -7.21
CA ASP A 92 13.50 4.62 -8.29
C ASP A 92 12.92 3.46 -9.12
N LEU A 93 11.74 2.95 -8.74
CA LEU A 93 11.06 1.89 -9.47
C LEU A 93 10.70 2.32 -10.90
N LYS A 94 10.85 1.37 -11.80
CA LYS A 94 10.43 1.49 -13.19
C LYS A 94 9.46 0.35 -13.52
N PRO A 95 8.40 0.62 -14.30
CA PRO A 95 8.00 1.92 -14.87
C PRO A 95 7.46 2.93 -13.84
N ALA A 96 7.28 4.20 -14.23
CA ALA A 96 6.88 5.27 -13.30
C ALA A 96 5.52 5.03 -12.62
N TRP A 97 4.58 4.36 -13.29
CA TRP A 97 3.30 4.01 -12.68
C TRP A 97 3.49 3.05 -11.50
N LEU A 98 4.47 2.15 -11.57
CA LEU A 98 4.78 1.20 -10.49
C LEU A 98 5.35 1.94 -9.27
N ALA A 99 6.22 2.93 -9.48
CA ALA A 99 6.71 3.79 -8.41
C ALA A 99 5.55 4.48 -7.67
N PHE A 100 4.66 5.12 -8.43
CA PHE A 100 3.50 5.84 -7.90
C PHE A 100 2.51 4.92 -7.19
N SER A 101 2.15 3.79 -7.80
CA SER A 101 1.20 2.84 -7.22
C SER A 101 1.76 2.14 -5.99
N SER A 102 3.05 1.79 -5.98
CA SER A 102 3.71 1.20 -4.80
C SER A 102 3.71 2.17 -3.61
N ALA A 103 3.99 3.46 -3.84
CA ALA A 103 3.91 4.48 -2.80
C ALA A 103 2.48 4.67 -2.28
N THR A 104 1.49 4.67 -3.18
CA THR A 104 0.06 4.77 -2.82
C THR A 104 -0.40 3.54 -2.05
N ALA A 105 0.03 2.34 -2.46
CA ALA A 105 -0.27 1.08 -1.79
C ALA A 105 0.32 1.07 -0.38
N ALA A 106 1.58 1.46 -0.21
CA ALA A 106 2.19 1.54 1.12
C ALA A 106 1.49 2.55 2.03
N HIS A 107 1.06 3.70 1.50
CA HIS A 107 0.26 4.65 2.28
C HIS A 107 -0.98 3.97 2.89
N LEU A 108 -1.72 3.19 2.10
CA LEU A 108 -2.88 2.43 2.58
C LEU A 108 -2.49 1.33 3.58
N ALA A 109 -1.42 0.58 3.29
CA ALA A 109 -0.93 -0.47 4.19
C ALA A 109 -0.59 0.09 5.58
N TRP A 110 0.09 1.23 5.66
CA TRP A 110 0.40 1.84 6.96
C TRP A 110 -0.79 2.46 7.65
N TRP A 111 -1.77 2.96 6.89
CA TRP A 111 -3.02 3.38 7.48
C TRP A 111 -3.68 2.20 8.22
N TYR A 112 -3.76 1.02 7.60
CA TYR A 112 -4.22 -0.19 8.30
C TYR A 112 -3.33 -0.57 9.49
N ASP A 113 -2.00 -0.57 9.31
CA ASP A 113 -1.03 -0.91 10.36
C ASP A 113 -1.16 -0.02 11.61
N THR A 114 -1.41 1.28 11.41
CA THR A 114 -1.50 2.28 12.48
C THR A 114 -2.90 2.50 13.04
N ASN A 115 -3.93 1.92 12.43
CA ASN A 115 -5.34 2.04 12.86
C ASN A 115 -5.94 0.67 13.22
N ARG A 116 -5.19 -0.19 13.91
CA ARG A 116 -5.69 -1.50 14.38
C ARG A 116 -6.70 -1.38 15.53
N PHE A 117 -6.57 -0.32 16.33
CA PHE A 117 -7.40 -0.07 17.51
C PHE A 117 -7.98 1.34 17.47
N CYS A 118 -9.17 1.50 18.04
CA CYS A 118 -9.89 2.75 18.10
C CYS A 118 -9.17 3.74 19.00
N GLY A 119 -8.75 4.88 18.46
CA GLY A 119 -8.11 5.95 19.24
C GLY A 119 -9.01 6.58 20.30
N HIS A 120 -10.33 6.38 20.24
CA HIS A 120 -11.28 6.90 21.23
C HIS A 120 -11.46 5.96 22.44
N CYS A 121 -11.63 4.65 22.21
CA CYS A 121 -12.01 3.69 23.27
C CYS A 121 -11.06 2.48 23.41
N GLY A 122 -10.03 2.36 22.58
CA GLY A 122 -9.03 1.28 22.62
C GLY A 122 -9.47 -0.08 22.05
N GLN A 123 -10.74 -0.23 21.66
CA GLN A 123 -11.23 -1.50 21.10
C GLN A 123 -10.73 -1.74 19.66
N PRO A 124 -10.59 -2.99 19.21
CA PRO A 124 -10.21 -3.30 17.83
C PRO A 124 -11.13 -2.62 16.80
N LEU A 125 -10.52 -2.20 15.69
CA LEU A 125 -11.24 -1.68 14.52
C LEU A 125 -11.43 -2.79 13.49
N HIS A 126 -12.50 -2.70 12.71
CA HIS A 126 -12.83 -3.65 11.65
C HIS A 126 -13.08 -2.91 10.33
N PRO A 127 -12.80 -3.53 9.17
CA PRO A 127 -13.15 -2.93 7.88
C PRO A 127 -14.63 -2.60 7.76
N GLY A 128 -14.95 -1.41 7.24
CA GLY A 128 -16.30 -1.03 6.86
C GLY A 128 -16.81 -1.79 5.63
N SER A 129 -18.13 -1.86 5.45
CA SER A 129 -18.78 -2.64 4.39
C SER A 129 -19.06 -1.87 3.10
N ALA A 130 -19.19 -0.53 3.17
CA ALA A 130 -19.60 0.29 2.02
C ALA A 130 -18.43 1.03 1.34
N GLU A 131 -17.40 1.37 2.11
CA GLU A 131 -16.31 2.25 1.68
C GLU A 131 -14.99 1.85 2.33
N ARG A 132 -13.88 2.50 1.95
CA ARG A 132 -12.59 2.27 2.61
C ARG A 132 -12.56 2.97 3.96
N SER A 133 -13.09 2.31 4.96
CA SER A 133 -13.11 2.80 6.34
C SER A 133 -12.80 1.71 7.35
N LEU A 134 -12.45 2.13 8.56
CA LEU A 134 -12.30 1.28 9.73
C LEU A 134 -13.32 1.72 10.78
N VAL A 135 -14.12 0.78 11.28
CA VAL A 135 -15.27 1.02 12.15
C VAL A 135 -15.05 0.33 13.49
N CYS A 136 -15.32 1.07 14.58
CA CYS A 136 -15.30 0.52 15.93
C CYS A 136 -16.69 0.01 16.31
N ALA A 137 -16.82 -1.30 16.53
CA ALA A 137 -18.10 -1.90 16.93
C ALA A 137 -18.57 -1.45 18.33
N ALA A 138 -17.67 -1.01 19.20
CA ALA A 138 -18.00 -0.64 20.58
C ALA A 138 -18.54 0.79 20.73
N CYS A 139 -18.06 1.74 19.93
CA CYS A 139 -18.44 3.16 20.06
C CYS A 139 -18.95 3.81 18.76
N GLY A 140 -18.91 3.11 17.63
CA GLY A 140 -19.37 3.61 16.34
C GLY A 140 -18.39 4.55 15.62
N GLN A 141 -17.20 4.82 16.19
CA GLN A 141 -16.19 5.65 15.54
C GLN A 141 -15.81 5.06 14.18
N THR A 142 -15.81 5.89 13.14
CA THR A 142 -15.37 5.55 11.80
C THR A 142 -14.13 6.36 11.43
N ILE A 143 -13.12 5.71 10.89
CA ILE A 143 -11.83 6.30 10.50
C ILE A 143 -11.58 6.03 9.03
N TYR A 144 -11.01 7.01 8.34
CA TYR A 144 -10.68 6.95 6.92
C TYR A 144 -9.18 7.12 6.68
N PRO A 145 -8.65 6.70 5.52
CA PRO A 145 -7.28 7.02 5.13
C PRO A 145 -7.05 8.53 5.08
N THR A 146 -6.01 9.01 5.78
CA THR A 146 -5.72 10.44 5.87
C THR A 146 -4.87 10.90 4.71
N ILE A 147 -5.30 11.93 3.99
CA ILE A 147 -4.48 12.62 2.98
C ILE A 147 -3.95 13.92 3.61
N MET A 148 -2.64 14.14 3.53
CA MET A 148 -1.99 15.35 4.05
C MET A 148 -1.66 16.29 2.89
N PRO A 149 -2.41 17.39 2.68
CA PRO A 149 -2.08 18.37 1.66
C PRO A 149 -0.72 19.02 1.95
N ALA A 150 0.15 19.07 0.94
CA ALA A 150 1.46 19.70 1.03
C ALA A 150 1.69 20.65 -0.15
N ILE A 151 2.41 21.73 0.09
CA ILE A 151 2.80 22.70 -0.95
C ILE A 151 4.32 22.64 -1.17
N ILE A 152 4.75 22.78 -2.42
CA ILE A 152 6.16 22.94 -2.80
C ILE A 152 6.27 24.17 -3.71
N VAL A 153 7.16 25.10 -3.37
CA VAL A 153 7.29 26.39 -4.07
C VAL A 153 8.75 26.66 -4.36
N GLY A 154 9.08 26.87 -5.63
CA GLY A 154 10.38 27.40 -6.05
C GLY A 154 10.31 28.92 -6.10
N VAL A 155 10.96 29.60 -5.15
CA VAL A 155 11.01 31.08 -5.11
C VAL A 155 12.19 31.55 -5.95
N THR A 156 11.93 32.38 -6.96
CA THR A 156 12.96 32.99 -7.79
C THR A 156 12.88 34.52 -7.75
N ASN A 157 14.02 35.17 -7.96
CA ASN A 157 14.12 36.63 -8.06
C ASN A 157 15.09 36.96 -9.19
N GLY A 158 14.57 37.34 -10.37
CA GLY A 158 15.31 37.93 -11.49
C GLY A 158 16.62 37.26 -11.91
N THR A 159 16.63 36.62 -13.09
CA THR A 159 17.78 35.92 -13.71
C THR A 159 18.44 34.87 -12.81
N ASN A 160 17.97 33.61 -12.90
CA ASN A 160 18.78 32.39 -13.03
C ASN A 160 17.94 31.13 -12.70
N TYR A 161 17.97 30.17 -13.62
CA TYR A 161 17.76 28.74 -13.41
C TYR A 161 19.00 28.00 -13.90
#